data_AF-A0A5K0VYA1-F1
#
_entry.id   AF-A0A5K0VYA1-F1
#
_cell.length_a   1.000
_cell.length_b   1.000
_cell.length_c   1.000
_cell.angle_alpha   90.00
_cell.angle_beta   90.00
_cell.angle_gamma   90.00
#
_symmetry.space_group_name_H-M   'P 1'
#
loop_
_entity.id
_entity.type
_entity.pdbx_description
1 polymer ?
#
loop_
_entity_poly.entity_id
_entity_poly.type
_entity_poly.pdbx_seq_one_letter_code
_entity_poly.pdbx_strand_id
1 'polypeptide(L)' 'MQSNGASPSPLLPPQPSRGSNGAAVVDKGVDFANYFCTYAFLYHQKEMLCDRVRMDAYYNAIFYNRDRFHGK' A
#
# COMPACT_ATOMS: atom_id res chain seq x y z
N MET A 1 2.60 11.64 -49.28
CA MET A 1 2.60 11.93 -47.83
C MET A 1 2.25 10.64 -47.10
N GLN A 2 3.15 10.21 -46.22
CA GLN A 2 3.03 9.19 -45.16
C GLN A 2 2.32 7.85 -45.51
N SER A 3 3.03 6.75 -45.75
CA SER A 3 3.60 5.81 -44.76
C SER A 3 2.60 5.37 -43.69
N ASN A 4 2.14 4.12 -43.75
CA ASN A 4 1.66 3.39 -42.58
C ASN A 4 2.01 1.91 -42.72
N GLY A 5 3.18 1.56 -42.18
CA GLY A 5 3.58 0.18 -41.93
C GLY A 5 2.80 -0.35 -40.74
N ALA A 6 1.93 -1.33 -41.00
CA ALA A 6 1.37 -2.16 -39.93
C ALA A 6 2.45 -3.19 -39.54
N SER A 7 3.22 -2.88 -38.50
CA SER A 7 4.07 -3.87 -37.84
C SER A 7 3.18 -4.96 -37.21
N PRO A 8 3.44 -6.25 -37.46
CA PRO A 8 2.71 -7.31 -36.76
C PRO A 8 3.12 -7.30 -35.28
N SER A 9 2.14 -7.16 -34.40
CA SER A 9 2.35 -7.27 -32.94
C SER A 9 2.91 -8.67 -32.61
N PRO A 10 3.94 -8.79 -31.77
CA PRO A 10 4.41 -10.10 -31.35
C PRO A 10 3.35 -10.77 -30.46
N LEU A 11 2.92 -11.96 -30.86
CA LEU A 11 2.08 -12.85 -30.07
C LEU A 11 2.81 -13.14 -28.74
N LEU A 12 2.35 -12.54 -27.65
CA LEU A 12 2.83 -12.85 -26.31
C LEU A 12 2.43 -14.30 -25.98
N PRO A 13 3.32 -15.14 -25.42
CA PRO A 13 2.95 -16.48 -24.99
C PRO A 13 1.84 -16.42 -23.91
N PRO A 14 0.96 -17.44 -23.84
CA PRO A 14 -0.03 -17.53 -22.77
C PRO A 14 0.69 -17.51 -21.43
N GLN A 15 0.42 -16.48 -20.63
CA GLN A 15 0.95 -16.37 -19.29
C GLN A 15 0.46 -17.58 -18.47
N PRO A 16 1.32 -18.31 -17.76
CA PRO A 16 0.87 -19.37 -16.89
C PRO A 16 -0.08 -18.75 -15.87
N SER A 17 -1.34 -19.21 -15.89
CA SER A 17 -2.33 -18.92 -14.85
C SER A 17 -1.67 -19.27 -13.53
N ARG A 18 -1.29 -18.25 -12.76
CA ARG A 18 -0.80 -18.43 -11.41
C ARG A 18 -1.94 -19.09 -10.67
N GLY A 19 -1.83 -20.41 -10.52
CA GLY A 19 -2.75 -21.21 -9.74
C GLY A 19 -3.04 -20.44 -8.47
N SER A 20 -4.33 -20.21 -8.23
CA SER A 20 -4.81 -19.73 -6.95
C SER A 20 -4.42 -20.82 -5.95
N ASN A 21 -3.21 -20.69 -5.41
CA ASN A 21 -2.74 -21.48 -4.29
C ASN A 21 -3.77 -21.21 -3.21
N GLY A 22 -4.53 -22.26 -2.88
CA GLY A 22 -5.70 -22.22 -2.02
C GLY A 22 -5.48 -21.22 -0.89
N ALA A 23 -6.12 -20.06 -1.01
CA ALA A 23 -6.28 -19.17 0.10
C ALA A 23 -7.15 -19.95 1.07
N ALA A 24 -6.50 -20.67 1.99
CA ALA A 24 -7.14 -21.07 3.23
C ALA A 24 -7.93 -19.86 3.68
N VAL A 25 -9.23 -20.02 3.90
CA VAL A 25 -10.07 -18.95 4.44
C VAL A 25 -9.55 -18.70 5.84
N VAL A 26 -8.50 -17.89 5.94
CA VAL A 26 -7.98 -17.40 7.21
C VAL A 26 -9.09 -16.51 7.74
N ASP A 27 -9.58 -16.86 8.92
CA ASP A 27 -10.63 -16.11 9.59
C ASP A 27 -10.17 -14.66 9.72
N LYS A 28 -10.90 -13.75 9.08
CA LYS A 28 -10.57 -12.32 9.08
C LYS A 28 -10.46 -11.78 10.50
N GLY A 29 -11.18 -12.36 11.46
CA GLY A 29 -11.06 -12.02 12.88
C GLY A 29 -9.66 -12.32 13.45
N VAL A 30 -9.06 -13.43 13.05
CA VAL A 30 -7.68 -13.80 13.40
C VAL A 30 -6.69 -12.87 12.71
N ASP A 31 -6.92 -12.50 11.45
CA ASP A 31 -6.08 -11.53 10.75
C ASP A 31 -6.14 -10.13 11.40
N PHE A 32 -7.33 -9.68 11.82
CA PHE A 32 -7.47 -8.42 12.56
C PHE A 32 -6.79 -8.49 13.92
N ALA A 33 -6.96 -9.58 14.67
CA ALA A 33 -6.31 -9.76 15.97
C ALA A 33 -4.78 -9.73 15.82
N ASN A 34 -4.24 -10.40 14.80
CA ASN A 34 -2.82 -10.39 14.49
C ASN A 34 -2.34 -9.00 14.05
N TYR A 35 -3.10 -8.31 13.18
CA TYR A 35 -2.79 -6.96 12.72
C TYR A 35 -2.74 -5.96 13.89
N PHE A 36 -3.73 -5.98 14.77
CA PHE A 36 -3.72 -5.09 15.94
C PHE A 36 -2.63 -5.46 16.95
N CYS A 37 -2.38 -6.76 17.15
CA CYS A 37 -1.36 -7.25 18.07
C CYS A 37 0.05 -6.83 17.62
N THR A 38 0.36 -6.85 16.32
CA THR A 38 1.69 -6.45 15.81
C THR A 38 1.96 -4.96 16.06
N TYR A 39 0.97 -4.09 15.92
CA TYR A 39 1.12 -2.66 16.27
C TYR A 39 1.07 -2.40 17.77
N ALA A 40 0.58 -3.32 18.61
CA ALA A 40 0.63 -3.17 20.06
C ALA A 40 2.07 -3.24 20.60
N PHE A 41 3.00 -3.87 19.88
CA PHE A 41 4.41 -3.89 20.26
C PHE A 41 5.05 -2.51 20.10
N LEU A 42 5.69 -2.04 21.17
CA LEU A 42 6.37 -0.74 21.23
C LEU A 42 7.45 -0.57 20.15
N TYR A 43 8.05 -1.69 19.72
CA TYR A 43 9.03 -1.71 18.63
C TYR A 43 8.43 -1.26 17.29
N HIS A 44 7.25 -1.75 16.91
CA HIS A 44 6.57 -1.34 15.68
C HIS A 44 6.18 0.15 15.72
N GLN A 45 5.77 0.64 16.90
CA GLN A 45 5.50 2.07 17.08
C GLN A 45 6.77 2.91 16.90
N LYS A 46 7.90 2.45 17.44
CA LYS A 46 9.20 3.12 17.26
C LYS A 46 9.61 3.21 15.80
N GLU A 47 9.51 2.12 15.03
CA GLU A 47 9.89 2.15 13.60
C GLU A 47 9.06 3.18 12.82
N MET A 48 7.76 3.21 13.09
CA MET A 48 6.82 4.16 12.48
C MET A 48 7.12 5.61 12.84
N LEU A 49 7.61 5.89 14.06
CA LEU A 49 8.00 7.23 14.51
C LEU A 49 9.39 7.65 14.04
N CYS A 50 10.30 6.68 13.85
CA CYS A 50 11.66 6.96 13.36
C CYS A 50 11.72 7.17 11.84
N ASP A 51 10.68 6.79 11.10
CA ASP A 51 10.52 7.17 9.70
C ASP A 51 10.32 8.69 9.57
N ARG A 52 11.40 9.39 9.20
CA ARG A 52 11.39 10.85 9.04
C ARG A 52 10.56 11.32 7.87
N VAL A 53 10.52 10.60 6.76
CA VAL A 53 9.73 11.03 5.59
C VAL A 53 8.26 10.99 5.94
N ARG A 54 7.83 9.92 6.61
CA ARG A 54 6.47 9.79 7.13
C ARG A 54 6.16 10.90 8.14
N MET A 55 7.01 11.08 9.16
CA MET A 55 6.74 12.04 10.23
C MET A 55 6.74 13.49 9.74
N ASP A 56 7.67 13.86 8.87
CA ASP A 56 7.74 15.21 8.31
C ASP A 56 6.53 15.50 7.41
N ALA A 57 6.07 14.51 6.63
CA ALA A 57 4.88 14.66 5.80
C ALA A 57 3.62 14.91 6.65
N TYR A 58 3.40 14.12 7.70
CA TYR A 58 2.25 14.32 8.61
C TYR A 58 2.36 15.65 9.35
N TYR A 59 3.54 15.97 9.89
CA TYR A 59 3.78 17.23 10.60
C TYR A 59 3.45 18.43 9.70
N ASN A 60 4.04 18.48 8.51
CA ASN A 60 3.81 19.57 7.57
C ASN A 60 2.34 19.64 7.15
N ALA A 61 1.71 18.50 6.83
CA ALA A 61 0.30 18.48 6.42
C ALA A 61 -0.62 19.07 7.50
N ILE A 62 -0.39 18.73 8.77
CA ILE A 62 -1.22 19.24 9.88
C ILE A 62 -0.94 20.73 10.11
N PHE A 63 0.33 21.12 10.22
CA PHE A 63 0.69 22.49 10.60
C PHE A 63 0.59 23.51 9.45
N TYR A 64 0.58 23.10 8.19
CA TYR A 64 0.23 24.00 7.09
C TYR A 64 -1.28 24.10 6.84
N ASN A 65 -2.09 23.17 7.36
CA ASN A 65 -3.55 23.19 7.25
C ASN A 65 -4.24 23.40 8.60
N ARG A 66 -3.63 24.20 9.50
CA ARG A 66 -4.11 24.43 10.89
C ARG A 66 -5.58 24.83 10.95
N ASP A 67 -6.05 25.61 9.98
CA ASP A 67 -7.44 26.08 9.91
C ASP A 67 -8.45 24.93 9.82
N ARG A 68 -8.06 23.76 9.28
CA ARG A 68 -8.92 22.56 9.21
C ARG A 68 -9.02 21.79 10.53
N PHE A 69 -8.10 22.06 11.45
CA PHE A 69 -8.01 21.42 12.76
C PHE A 69 -8.47 22.33 13.90
N HIS A 70 -8.71 23.62 13.64
CA HIS A 70 -9.18 24.56 14.66
C HIS A 70 -10.65 24.27 15.02
N GLY A 71 -10.92 23.96 16.29
CA GLY A 71 -12.29 23.80 16.81
C GLY A 71 -12.97 22.47 16.45
N LYS A 72 -12.20 21.47 16.02
CA LYS A 72 -12.65 20.07 15.93
C LYS A 72 -12.36 19.28 17.20
#